data_AF-W5SK69-F1
#
_entry.id   AF-W5SK69-F1
#
_cell.length_a   1.000
_cell.length_b   1.000
_cell.length_c   1.000
_cell.angle_alpha   90.00
_cell.angle_beta   90.00
_cell.angle_gamma   90.00
#
_symmetry.space_group_name_H-M   'P 1'
#
loop_
_entity.id
_entity.type
_entity.pdbx_description
1 polymer ?
#
loop_
_entity_poly.entity_id
_entity_poly.type
_entity_poly.pdbx_seq_one_letter_code
_entity_poly.pdbx_strand_id
1 'polypeptide(L)'
;MYKYLKYILIYSPILTYSCTDKVHAEKGLASTTNAQQTYETKNFNTIIHGFKKYIEISRKKNIEDEKKNIEDEKRNIEDEKKNIEDEKKNIEDEKRNIEDKKYNIEYKKRIIEDEKRIIKYEKQNIEDEKKNIEDKKKIIINYDQFISWIEKNPDKKKELDEAWTEAYNLLEQRRAENAPEKTLKEYISDAIDCALNPTCQDTKKYGTQYNQIFDFFEQISRNTSLNRSDPKEIFIKFKTLNISPLKDNF
;
A
#
# COMPACT_ATOMS: atom_id res chain seq x y z
N MET A 1 -42.42 43.52 78.48
CA MET A 1 -41.85 42.85 77.29
C MET A 1 -41.18 43.81 76.30
N TYR A 2 -41.78 44.95 75.92
CA TYR A 2 -41.16 45.91 74.98
C TYR A 2 -39.85 46.57 75.46
N LYS A 3 -39.63 46.71 76.78
CA LYS A 3 -38.42 47.36 77.34
C LYS A 3 -37.14 46.54 77.11
N TYR A 4 -37.24 45.23 76.89
CA TYR A 4 -36.09 44.34 76.62
C TYR A 4 -35.85 44.08 75.13
N LEU A 5 -36.86 44.27 74.27
CA LEU A 5 -36.68 44.20 72.81
C LEU A 5 -35.75 45.31 72.29
N LYS A 6 -35.81 46.51 72.91
CA LYS A 6 -34.93 47.64 72.56
C LYS A 6 -33.45 47.31 72.86
N TYR A 7 -33.16 46.56 73.93
CA TYR A 7 -31.81 46.13 74.25
C TYR A 7 -31.30 45.04 73.30
N ILE A 8 -32.17 44.13 72.84
CA ILE A 8 -31.82 43.06 71.89
C ILE A 8 -31.51 43.64 70.50
N LEU A 9 -32.25 44.67 70.05
CA LEU A 9 -32.02 45.29 68.73
C LEU A 9 -30.86 46.31 68.72
N ILE A 10 -30.60 47.01 69.83
CA ILE A 10 -29.52 48.02 69.92
C ILE A 10 -28.13 47.39 70.13
N TYR A 11 -28.02 46.23 70.79
CA TYR A 11 -26.72 45.59 71.04
C TYR A 11 -26.23 44.65 69.94
N SER A 12 -27.08 44.30 68.97
CA SER A 12 -26.69 43.40 67.88
C SER A 12 -25.62 43.96 66.93
N PRO A 13 -25.49 45.29 66.70
CA PRO A 13 -24.40 45.86 65.90
C PRO A 13 -23.14 46.28 66.72
N ILE A 14 -23.23 46.41 68.05
CA ILE A 14 -22.11 46.93 68.88
C ILE A 14 -21.06 45.83 69.18
N LEU A 15 -21.47 44.56 69.16
CA LEU A 15 -20.58 43.41 69.39
C LEU A 15 -19.68 43.03 68.20
N THR A 16 -19.81 43.70 67.06
CA THR A 16 -18.89 43.50 65.91
C THR A 16 -17.69 44.45 65.92
N TYR A 17 -17.60 45.42 66.85
CA TYR A 17 -16.60 46.51 66.75
C TYR A 17 -15.71 46.78 67.97
N SER A 18 -15.66 45.93 69.00
CA SER A 18 -14.70 46.12 70.11
C SER A 18 -13.95 44.84 70.48
N CYS A 19 -12.89 44.55 69.73
CA CYS A 19 -11.78 43.72 70.17
C CYS A 19 -10.47 44.37 69.70
N THR A 20 -10.09 45.45 70.38
CA THR A 20 -8.70 45.92 70.48
C THR A 20 -8.46 46.34 71.93
N ASP A 21 -8.10 45.37 72.77
CA ASP A 21 -7.79 45.62 74.18
C ASP A 21 -6.46 46.36 74.34
N LYS A 22 -6.54 47.60 74.83
CA LYS A 22 -5.48 48.27 75.59
C LYS A 22 -5.79 48.11 77.08
N VAL A 23 -4.85 47.52 77.81
CA VAL A 23 -4.88 47.41 79.27
C VAL A 23 -4.56 48.77 79.90
N HIS A 24 -5.49 49.34 80.66
CA HIS A 24 -5.17 50.20 81.80
C HIS A 24 -6.02 49.84 83.01
N ALA A 25 -5.31 49.68 84.13
CA ALA A 25 -5.86 49.38 85.44
C ALA A 25 -6.34 50.67 86.12
N GLU A 26 -7.55 50.64 86.67
CA GLU A 26 -7.99 51.60 87.68
C GLU A 26 -8.49 50.87 88.93
N LYS A 27 -8.01 51.35 90.08
CA LYS A 27 -8.43 50.99 91.44
C LYS A 27 -9.68 51.81 91.82
N GLY A 28 -10.55 51.27 92.68
CA GLY A 28 -11.45 52.11 93.48
C GLY A 28 -12.76 51.50 93.98
N LEU A 29 -12.66 50.71 95.06
CA LEU A 29 -13.54 50.57 96.24
C LEU A 29 -15.06 50.89 96.26
N ALA A 30 -15.78 49.92 96.85
CA ALA A 30 -16.92 49.97 97.78
C ALA A 30 -18.38 49.84 97.25
N SER A 31 -19.15 49.09 98.05
CA SER A 31 -20.35 48.31 97.71
C SER A 31 -21.60 48.82 98.41
N THR A 32 -22.75 48.69 97.74
CA THR A 32 -24.05 48.35 98.37
C THR A 32 -24.84 47.45 97.42
N THR A 33 -25.21 46.22 97.82
CA THR A 33 -25.95 45.25 96.97
C THR A 33 -27.23 44.76 97.66
N ASN A 34 -28.36 44.82 96.95
CA ASN A 34 -29.66 44.24 97.35
C ASN A 34 -29.87 42.85 96.72
N ALA A 35 -30.37 41.88 97.48
CA ALA A 35 -30.53 40.46 97.10
C ALA A 35 -31.39 40.19 95.85
N GLN A 36 -32.30 41.12 95.51
CA GLN A 36 -33.17 41.03 94.33
C GLN A 36 -32.41 41.33 93.02
N GLN A 37 -31.42 42.24 93.07
CA GLN A 37 -30.48 42.47 91.96
C GLN A 37 -29.62 41.23 91.74
N THR A 38 -29.22 40.52 92.79
CA THR A 38 -28.37 39.31 92.68
C THR A 38 -29.09 38.14 92.00
N TYR A 39 -30.41 37.96 92.24
CA TYR A 39 -31.22 36.92 91.59
C TYR A 39 -31.53 37.22 90.12
N GLU A 40 -31.87 38.47 89.78
CA GLU A 40 -32.07 38.90 88.38
C GLU A 40 -30.77 38.77 87.56
N THR A 41 -29.63 39.09 88.17
CA THR A 41 -28.30 38.93 87.54
C THR A 41 -27.97 37.44 87.28
N LYS A 42 -28.37 36.53 88.19
CA LYS A 42 -28.19 35.08 88.03
C LYS A 42 -29.05 34.48 86.89
N ASN A 43 -30.30 34.93 86.74
CA ASN A 43 -31.19 34.50 85.65
C ASN A 43 -30.71 35.03 84.28
N PHE A 44 -30.26 36.27 84.21
CA PHE A 44 -29.69 36.84 82.99
C PHE A 44 -28.46 36.07 82.51
N ASN A 45 -27.51 35.77 83.42
CA ASN A 45 -26.32 35.00 83.08
C ASN A 45 -26.62 33.59 82.54
N THR A 46 -27.67 32.94 83.05
CA THR A 46 -28.12 31.61 82.59
C THR A 46 -28.66 31.66 81.16
N ILE A 47 -29.44 32.69 80.82
CA ILE A 47 -29.97 32.91 79.46
C ILE A 47 -28.83 33.20 78.48
N ILE A 48 -27.89 34.07 78.84
CA ILE A 48 -26.72 34.39 78.02
C ILE A 48 -25.85 33.14 77.79
N HIS A 49 -25.68 32.28 78.79
CA HIS A 49 -24.98 31.01 78.63
C HIS A 49 -25.69 30.09 77.62
N GLY A 50 -27.03 30.02 77.65
CA GLY A 50 -27.81 29.28 76.66
C GLY A 50 -27.60 29.78 75.23
N PHE A 51 -27.65 31.10 75.01
CA PHE A 51 -27.36 31.71 73.70
C PHE A 51 -25.93 31.44 73.24
N LYS A 52 -24.93 31.58 74.12
CA LYS A 52 -23.53 31.26 73.80
C LYS A 52 -23.38 29.81 73.34
N LYS A 53 -24.00 28.86 74.04
CA LYS A 53 -23.98 27.43 73.69
C LYS A 53 -24.66 27.16 72.34
N TYR A 54 -25.81 27.79 72.06
CA TYR A 54 -26.49 27.68 70.78
C TYR A 54 -25.63 28.20 69.62
N ILE A 55 -25.01 29.37 69.79
CA ILE A 55 -24.10 29.97 68.80
C ILE A 55 -22.90 29.06 68.55
N GLU A 56 -22.33 28.46 69.59
CA GLU A 56 -21.21 27.51 69.46
C GLU A 56 -21.60 26.27 68.66
N ILE A 57 -22.74 25.65 68.98
CA ILE A 57 -23.25 24.47 68.26
C ILE A 57 -23.56 24.82 66.79
N SER A 58 -24.23 25.95 66.56
CA SER A 58 -24.58 26.40 65.20
C SER A 58 -23.33 26.68 64.37
N ARG A 59 -22.31 27.31 64.97
CA ARG A 59 -21.01 27.54 64.33
C ARG A 59 -20.30 26.22 64.02
N LYS A 60 -20.27 25.26 64.95
CA LYS A 60 -19.68 23.93 64.70
C LYS A 60 -20.36 23.22 63.54
N LYS A 61 -21.69 23.23 63.50
CA LYS A 61 -22.46 22.62 62.43
C LYS A 61 -22.16 23.26 61.06
N ASN A 62 -22.15 24.60 60.98
CA ASN A 62 -21.80 25.29 59.73
C ASN A 62 -20.38 24.95 59.25
N ILE A 63 -19.41 24.88 60.17
CA ILE A 63 -18.03 24.49 59.83
C ILE A 63 -17.99 23.04 59.29
N GLU A 64 -18.80 22.15 59.85
CA GLU A 64 -18.87 20.75 59.44
C GLU A 64 -19.54 20.58 58.06
N ASP A 65 -20.61 21.34 57.81
CA ASP A 65 -21.28 21.41 56.50
C ASP A 65 -20.34 22.02 55.44
N GLU A 66 -19.60 23.09 55.76
CA GLU A 66 -18.57 23.68 54.88
C GLU A 66 -17.45 22.68 54.56
N LYS A 67 -16.95 21.95 55.56
CA LYS A 67 -15.93 20.91 55.34
C LYS A 67 -16.41 19.83 54.38
N LYS A 68 -17.66 19.38 54.53
CA LYS A 68 -18.25 18.38 53.66
C LYS A 68 -18.36 18.89 52.22
N ASN A 69 -18.81 20.13 52.02
CA ASN A 69 -18.86 20.74 50.69
C ASN A 69 -17.48 20.84 50.05
N ILE A 70 -16.44 21.21 50.82
CA ILE A 70 -15.05 21.25 50.33
C ILE A 70 -14.57 19.85 49.92
N GLU A 71 -14.93 18.80 50.66
CA GLU A 71 -14.57 17.42 50.30
C GLU A 71 -15.29 16.92 49.04
N ASP A 72 -16.56 17.31 48.85
CA ASP A 72 -17.33 16.97 47.65
C ASP A 72 -16.78 17.74 46.43
N GLU A 73 -16.45 19.02 46.56
CA GLU A 73 -15.78 19.80 45.50
C GLU A 73 -14.42 19.19 45.12
N LYS A 74 -13.61 18.76 46.09
CA LYS A 74 -12.34 18.09 45.82
C LYS A 74 -12.52 16.82 44.98
N ARG A 75 -13.52 16.00 45.31
CA ARG A 75 -13.84 14.78 44.56
C ARG A 75 -14.26 15.10 43.13
N ASN A 76 -15.13 16.10 42.93
CA ASN A 76 -15.52 16.53 41.59
C ASN A 76 -14.32 17.00 40.76
N ILE A 77 -13.39 17.75 41.35
CA ILE A 77 -12.16 18.20 40.68
C ILE A 77 -11.27 17.00 40.30
N GLU A 78 -11.17 15.98 41.13
CA GLU A 78 -10.43 14.75 40.81
C GLU A 78 -11.06 13.97 39.66
N ASP A 79 -12.39 13.83 39.66
CA ASP A 79 -13.12 13.17 38.57
C ASP A 79 -13.00 13.93 37.25
N GLU A 80 -13.10 15.27 37.27
CA GLU A 80 -12.87 16.11 36.08
C GLU A 80 -11.45 15.96 35.54
N LYS A 81 -10.43 15.93 36.41
CA LYS A 81 -9.04 15.70 35.99
C LYS A 81 -8.87 14.37 35.29
N LYS A 82 -9.49 13.31 35.82
CA LYS A 82 -9.44 11.98 35.22
C LYS A 82 -10.12 11.95 33.85
N ASN A 83 -11.30 12.57 33.72
CA ASN A 83 -11.99 12.69 32.43
C ASN A 83 -11.15 13.42 31.38
N ILE A 84 -10.47 14.52 31.77
CA ILE A 84 -9.56 15.26 30.88
C ILE A 84 -8.38 14.38 30.45
N GLU A 85 -7.85 13.54 31.34
CA GLU A 85 -6.76 12.62 31.01
C GLU A 85 -7.21 11.52 30.03
N ASP A 86 -8.39 10.95 30.24
CA ASP A 86 -8.98 9.96 29.34
C ASP A 86 -9.29 10.57 27.95
N GLU A 87 -9.83 11.79 27.89
CA GLU A 87 -10.05 12.51 26.63
C GLU A 87 -8.75 12.77 25.87
N LYS A 88 -7.67 13.19 26.57
CA LYS A 88 -6.35 13.38 25.95
C LYS A 88 -5.83 12.08 25.32
N LYS A 89 -5.98 10.96 26.04
CA LYS A 89 -5.56 9.65 25.53
C LYS A 89 -6.36 9.25 24.28
N ASN A 90 -7.67 9.47 24.28
CA ASN A 90 -8.51 9.20 23.12
C ASN A 90 -8.10 10.05 21.90
N ILE A 91 -7.78 11.33 22.10
CA ILE A 91 -7.29 12.22 21.03
C ILE A 91 -5.94 11.71 20.47
N GLU A 92 -5.04 11.24 21.33
CA GLU A 92 -3.76 10.65 20.89
C GLU A 92 -3.98 9.36 20.06
N ASP A 93 -4.90 8.50 20.49
CA ASP A 93 -5.28 7.29 19.77
C ASP A 93 -5.90 7.59 18.40
N GLU A 94 -6.81 8.57 18.33
CA GLU A 94 -7.38 9.02 17.06
C GLU A 94 -6.33 9.59 16.13
N LYS A 95 -5.38 10.37 16.66
CA LYS A 95 -4.27 10.92 15.88
C LYS A 95 -3.40 9.81 15.27
N ARG A 96 -3.05 8.79 16.05
CA ARG A 96 -2.32 7.60 15.56
C ARG A 96 -3.10 6.89 14.46
N ASN A 97 -4.39 6.67 14.66
CA ASN A 97 -5.25 6.03 13.65
C ASN A 97 -5.32 6.83 12.33
N ILE A 98 -5.32 8.17 12.40
CA ILE A 98 -5.29 9.04 11.21
C ILE A 98 -3.95 8.91 10.48
N GLU A 99 -2.83 8.88 11.22
CA GLU A 99 -1.49 8.69 10.65
C GLU A 99 -1.36 7.35 9.92
N ASP A 100 -1.84 6.26 10.53
CA ASP A 100 -1.85 4.92 9.93
C ASP A 100 -2.72 4.87 8.66
N LYS A 101 -3.90 5.49 8.69
CA LYS A 101 -4.75 5.61 7.49
C LYS A 101 -4.06 6.38 6.38
N LYS A 102 -3.35 7.47 6.70
CA LYS A 102 -2.59 8.26 5.74
C LYS A 102 -1.47 7.42 5.10
N TYR A 103 -0.72 6.68 5.91
CA TYR A 103 0.31 5.76 5.42
C TYR A 103 -0.27 4.71 4.46
N ASN A 104 -1.39 4.07 4.86
CA ASN A 104 -2.06 3.07 4.03
C ASN A 104 -2.55 3.62 2.68
N ILE A 105 -3.06 4.85 2.66
CA ILE A 105 -3.45 5.53 1.41
C ILE A 105 -2.24 5.75 0.51
N GLU A 106 -1.12 6.22 1.07
CA GLU A 106 0.10 6.46 0.31
C GLU A 106 0.72 5.15 -0.22
N TYR A 107 0.68 4.08 0.57
CA TYR A 107 1.11 2.76 0.13
C TYR A 107 0.24 2.24 -1.03
N LYS A 108 -1.09 2.34 -0.93
CA LYS A 108 -2.00 1.95 -2.02
C LYS A 108 -1.79 2.79 -3.28
N LYS A 109 -1.48 4.08 -3.16
CA LYS A 109 -1.13 4.93 -4.31
C LYS A 109 0.11 4.41 -5.04
N ARG A 110 1.16 4.02 -4.31
CA ARG A 110 2.36 3.43 -4.90
C ARG A 110 2.07 2.13 -5.65
N ILE A 111 1.28 1.23 -5.06
CA ILE A 111 0.85 0.00 -5.74
C ILE A 111 0.13 0.31 -7.06
N ILE A 112 -0.82 1.25 -7.05
CA ILE A 112 -1.56 1.64 -8.27
C ILE A 112 -0.62 2.24 -9.33
N GLU A 113 0.40 2.99 -8.93
CA GLU A 113 1.40 3.52 -9.86
C GLU A 113 2.26 2.41 -10.49
N ASP A 114 2.65 1.41 -9.70
CA ASP A 114 3.41 0.26 -10.20
C ASP A 114 2.56 -0.61 -11.14
N GLU A 115 1.30 -0.87 -10.80
CA GLU A 115 0.34 -1.57 -11.69
C GLU A 115 0.16 -0.82 -13.01
N LYS A 116 0.05 0.51 -13.00
CA LYS A 116 -0.01 1.32 -14.23
C LYS A 116 1.24 1.17 -15.09
N ARG A 117 2.43 1.06 -14.48
CA ARG A 117 3.68 0.82 -15.22
C ARG A 117 3.65 -0.57 -15.86
N ILE A 118 3.27 -1.60 -15.12
CA ILE A 118 3.15 -2.98 -15.63
C ILE A 118 2.20 -3.01 -16.83
N ILE A 119 1.00 -2.44 -16.71
CA ILE A 119 0.02 -2.37 -17.80
C ILE A 119 0.60 -1.66 -19.04
N LYS A 120 1.41 -0.61 -18.84
CA LYS A 120 2.07 0.08 -19.96
C LYS A 120 3.09 -0.82 -20.67
N TYR A 121 3.90 -1.57 -19.92
CA TYR A 121 4.85 -2.53 -20.48
C TYR A 121 4.14 -3.67 -21.22
N GLU A 122 3.09 -4.24 -20.64
CA GLU A 122 2.31 -5.30 -21.29
C GLU A 122 1.67 -4.82 -22.60
N LYS A 123 1.14 -3.60 -22.64
CA LYS A 123 0.62 -3.00 -23.89
C LYS A 123 1.68 -2.89 -24.97
N GLN A 124 2.89 -2.47 -24.62
CA GLN A 124 4.01 -2.41 -25.56
C GLN A 124 4.37 -3.79 -26.10
N ASN A 125 4.46 -4.79 -25.22
CA ASN A 125 4.75 -6.17 -25.63
C ASN A 125 3.68 -6.71 -26.61
N ILE A 126 2.40 -6.45 -26.34
CA ILE A 126 1.29 -6.85 -27.23
C ILE A 126 1.42 -6.16 -28.60
N GLU A 127 1.83 -4.90 -28.64
CA GLU A 127 2.03 -4.17 -29.90
C GLU A 127 3.21 -4.74 -30.71
N ASP A 128 4.31 -5.05 -30.04
CA ASP A 128 5.48 -5.69 -30.67
C ASP A 128 5.15 -7.10 -31.18
N GLU A 129 4.39 -7.88 -30.42
CA GLU A 129 3.89 -9.19 -30.86
C GLU A 129 2.98 -9.08 -32.08
N LYS A 130 2.07 -8.10 -32.12
CA LYS A 130 1.22 -7.84 -33.29
C LYS A 130 2.05 -7.51 -34.52
N LYS A 131 3.07 -6.66 -34.38
CA LYS A 131 3.99 -6.32 -35.47
C LYS A 131 4.74 -7.56 -35.97
N ASN A 132 5.24 -8.39 -35.06
CA ASN A 132 5.90 -9.65 -35.41
C ASN A 132 4.97 -10.60 -36.18
N ILE A 133 3.69 -10.70 -35.78
CA ILE A 133 2.69 -11.49 -36.50
C ILE A 133 2.43 -10.91 -37.90
N GLU A 134 2.32 -9.59 -38.02
CA GLU A 134 2.12 -8.93 -39.31
C GLU A 134 3.30 -9.15 -40.25
N ASP A 135 4.52 -9.05 -39.75
CA ASP A 135 5.74 -9.32 -40.53
C ASP A 135 5.80 -10.79 -40.99
N LYS A 136 5.44 -11.75 -40.12
CA LYS A 136 5.29 -13.17 -40.52
C LYS A 136 4.22 -13.38 -41.59
N LYS A 137 3.08 -12.68 -41.50
CA LYS A 137 2.04 -12.73 -42.54
C LYS A 137 2.53 -12.18 -43.87
N LYS A 138 3.31 -11.09 -43.86
CA LYS A 138 3.94 -10.54 -45.08
C LYS A 138 4.87 -11.54 -45.74
N ILE A 139 5.69 -12.26 -44.97
CA ILE A 139 6.55 -13.34 -45.49
C ILE A 139 5.73 -14.39 -46.23
N ILE A 140 4.66 -14.89 -45.62
CA ILE A 140 3.79 -15.91 -46.22
C ILE A 140 3.18 -15.40 -47.53
N ILE A 141 2.62 -14.19 -47.51
CA ILE A 141 2.03 -13.56 -48.70
C ILE A 141 3.07 -13.42 -49.82
N ASN A 142 4.28 -12.96 -49.51
CA ASN A 142 5.33 -12.78 -50.51
C ASN A 142 5.82 -14.12 -51.06
N TYR A 143 5.87 -15.16 -50.22
CA TYR A 143 6.16 -16.52 -50.67
C TYR A 143 5.08 -17.04 -51.64
N ASP A 144 3.80 -16.91 -51.28
CA ASP A 144 2.68 -17.32 -52.14
C ASP A 144 2.67 -16.57 -53.48
N GLN A 145 3.00 -15.26 -53.45
CA GLN A 145 3.17 -14.46 -54.66
C GLN A 145 4.33 -14.95 -55.52
N PHE A 146 5.47 -15.30 -54.92
CA PHE A 146 6.60 -15.88 -55.63
C PHE A 146 6.24 -17.23 -56.26
N ILE A 147 5.57 -18.12 -55.52
CA ILE A 147 5.12 -19.41 -56.05
C ILE A 147 4.14 -19.21 -57.22
N SER A 148 3.14 -18.34 -57.07
CA SER A 148 2.22 -18.04 -58.19
C SER A 148 2.95 -17.45 -59.40
N TRP A 149 3.98 -16.63 -59.17
CA TRP A 149 4.79 -16.06 -60.24
C TRP A 149 5.64 -17.14 -60.93
N ILE A 150 6.34 -18.01 -60.20
CA ILE A 150 7.19 -19.04 -60.81
C ILE A 150 6.37 -20.06 -61.60
N GLU A 151 5.17 -20.41 -61.13
CA GLU A 151 4.23 -21.29 -61.85
C GLU A 151 3.77 -20.71 -63.19
N LYS A 152 3.63 -19.39 -63.28
CA LYS A 152 3.27 -18.67 -64.52
C LYS A 152 4.46 -18.45 -65.47
N ASN A 153 5.69 -18.74 -65.03
CA ASN A 153 6.92 -18.51 -65.79
C ASN A 153 7.74 -19.81 -65.91
N PRO A 154 7.33 -20.76 -66.77
CA PRO A 154 7.96 -22.09 -66.85
C PRO A 154 9.45 -22.03 -67.22
N ASP A 155 9.88 -21.08 -68.04
CA ASP A 155 11.30 -20.90 -68.37
C ASP A 155 12.13 -20.52 -67.13
N LYS A 156 11.57 -19.66 -66.27
CA LYS A 156 12.22 -19.28 -65.00
C LYS A 156 12.20 -20.42 -64.00
N LYS A 157 11.14 -21.21 -63.97
CA LYS A 157 11.11 -22.45 -63.18
C LYS A 157 12.23 -23.40 -63.61
N LYS A 158 12.43 -23.61 -64.91
CA LYS A 158 13.51 -24.44 -65.44
C LYS A 158 14.89 -23.90 -65.06
N GLU A 159 15.13 -22.60 -65.19
CA GLU A 159 16.38 -21.98 -64.73
C GLU A 159 16.63 -22.22 -63.23
N LEU A 160 15.58 -22.23 -62.42
CA LEU A 160 15.68 -22.49 -60.99
C LEU A 160 15.97 -23.97 -60.70
N ASP A 161 15.28 -24.89 -61.39
CA ASP A 161 15.51 -26.33 -61.27
C ASP A 161 16.97 -26.68 -61.64
N GLU A 162 17.49 -26.08 -62.72
CA GLU A 162 18.90 -26.21 -63.12
C GLU A 162 19.85 -25.70 -62.03
N ALA A 163 19.58 -24.54 -61.43
CA ALA A 163 20.39 -23.98 -60.36
C ALA A 163 20.39 -24.83 -59.07
N TRP A 164 19.28 -25.52 -58.78
CA TRP A 164 19.13 -26.36 -57.58
C TRP A 164 19.59 -27.80 -57.77
N THR A 165 19.93 -28.21 -59.00
CA THR A 165 20.25 -29.60 -59.35
C THR A 165 21.36 -30.20 -58.49
N GLU A 166 22.44 -29.44 -58.23
CA GLU A 166 23.55 -29.91 -57.39
C GLU A 166 23.10 -30.15 -55.93
N ALA A 167 22.33 -29.22 -55.35
CA ALA A 167 21.78 -29.37 -54.00
C ALA A 167 20.83 -30.57 -53.91
N TYR A 168 19.96 -30.75 -54.91
CA TYR A 168 19.04 -31.89 -54.99
C TYR A 168 19.81 -33.22 -54.99
N ASN A 169 20.84 -33.35 -55.83
CA ASN A 169 21.64 -34.56 -55.92
C ASN A 169 22.37 -34.88 -54.60
N LEU A 170 22.93 -33.87 -53.93
CA LEU A 170 23.58 -34.03 -52.63
C LEU A 170 22.59 -34.48 -51.54
N LEU A 171 21.40 -33.90 -51.51
CA LEU A 171 20.36 -34.27 -50.56
C LEU A 171 19.82 -35.68 -50.82
N GLU A 172 19.64 -36.08 -52.08
CA GLU A 172 19.23 -37.43 -52.47
C GLU A 172 20.28 -38.48 -52.13
N GLN A 173 21.56 -38.19 -52.36
CA GLN A 173 22.65 -39.08 -51.97
C GLN A 173 22.60 -39.33 -50.46
N ARG A 174 22.52 -38.26 -49.66
CA ARG A 174 22.46 -38.36 -48.19
C ARG A 174 21.23 -39.14 -47.72
N ARG A 175 20.07 -38.90 -48.33
CA ARG A 175 18.85 -39.66 -48.06
C ARG A 175 19.07 -41.15 -48.36
N ALA A 176 19.64 -41.49 -49.51
CA ALA A 176 19.87 -42.88 -49.90
C ALA A 176 20.81 -43.62 -48.92
N GLU A 177 21.82 -42.93 -48.38
CA GLU A 177 22.77 -43.50 -47.41
C GLU A 177 22.16 -43.66 -46.01
N ASN A 178 21.34 -42.70 -45.55
CA ASN A 178 20.93 -42.59 -44.14
C ASN A 178 19.45 -42.93 -43.88
N ALA A 179 18.62 -42.91 -44.92
CA ALA A 179 17.18 -43.16 -44.88
C ALA A 179 16.65 -43.69 -46.23
N PRO A 180 17.21 -44.78 -46.79
CA PRO A 180 16.79 -45.29 -48.10
C PRO A 180 15.29 -45.59 -48.18
N GLU A 181 14.68 -45.93 -47.05
CA GLU A 181 13.25 -46.22 -46.88
C GLU A 181 12.33 -44.99 -47.02
N LYS A 182 12.86 -43.77 -46.89
CA LYS A 182 12.09 -42.52 -46.91
C LYS A 182 12.15 -41.85 -48.27
N THR A 183 11.11 -41.11 -48.63
CA THR A 183 11.18 -40.14 -49.73
C THR A 183 12.07 -38.96 -49.35
N LEU A 184 12.60 -38.22 -50.33
CA LEU A 184 13.42 -37.04 -50.04
C LEU A 184 12.67 -35.98 -49.24
N LYS A 185 11.39 -35.77 -49.57
CA LYS A 185 10.53 -34.84 -48.85
C LYS A 185 10.44 -35.20 -47.37
N GLU A 186 10.15 -36.47 -47.05
CA GLU A 186 10.07 -36.95 -45.67
C GLU A 186 11.42 -36.80 -44.96
N TYR A 187 12.51 -37.17 -45.62
CA TYR A 187 13.85 -37.05 -45.04
C TYR A 187 14.22 -35.60 -44.70
N ILE A 188 13.92 -34.64 -45.58
CA ILE A 188 14.13 -33.21 -45.33
C ILE A 188 13.21 -32.72 -44.20
N SER A 189 11.93 -33.10 -44.22
CA SER A 189 10.98 -32.73 -43.16
C SER A 189 11.43 -33.24 -41.79
N ASP A 190 11.81 -34.52 -41.70
CA ASP A 190 12.30 -35.10 -40.45
C ASP A 190 13.58 -34.41 -39.97
N ALA A 191 14.47 -34.00 -40.88
CA ALA A 191 15.65 -33.23 -40.52
C ALA A 191 15.25 -31.90 -39.87
N ILE A 192 14.31 -31.16 -40.46
CA ILE A 192 13.84 -29.87 -39.93
C ILE A 192 13.15 -30.07 -38.59
N ASP A 193 12.23 -31.04 -38.49
CA ASP A 193 11.50 -31.34 -37.25
C ASP A 193 12.45 -31.78 -36.13
N CYS A 194 13.45 -32.59 -36.44
CA CYS A 194 14.49 -33.00 -35.51
C CYS A 194 15.29 -31.80 -34.98
N ALA A 195 15.66 -30.83 -35.82
CA ALA A 195 16.40 -29.64 -35.40
C ALA A 195 15.58 -28.71 -34.49
N LEU A 196 14.26 -28.66 -34.70
CA LEU A 196 13.35 -27.84 -33.89
C LEU A 196 12.91 -28.55 -32.59
N ASN A 197 13.20 -29.84 -32.46
CA ASN A 197 12.86 -30.63 -31.28
C ASN A 197 14.09 -30.87 -30.39
N PRO A 198 14.14 -30.30 -29.16
CA PRO A 198 15.27 -30.46 -28.24
C PRO A 198 15.58 -31.91 -27.84
N THR A 199 14.65 -32.84 -28.07
CA THR A 199 14.78 -34.25 -27.70
C THR A 199 15.32 -35.15 -28.82
N CYS A 200 15.56 -34.61 -30.03
CA CYS A 200 16.07 -35.41 -31.14
C CYS A 200 17.54 -35.80 -30.91
N GLN A 201 17.83 -37.11 -30.92
CA GLN A 201 19.18 -37.65 -30.67
C GLN A 201 19.94 -38.03 -31.96
N ASP A 202 19.26 -38.09 -33.11
CA ASP A 202 19.78 -38.59 -34.38
C ASP A 202 20.31 -37.49 -35.32
N THR A 203 20.95 -36.45 -34.80
CA THR A 203 21.51 -35.38 -35.66
C THR A 203 22.57 -35.89 -36.63
N LYS A 204 23.24 -37.01 -36.30
CA LYS A 204 24.19 -37.72 -37.18
C LYS A 204 23.56 -38.24 -38.48
N LYS A 205 22.24 -38.43 -38.49
CA LYS A 205 21.48 -38.82 -39.68
C LYS A 205 21.36 -37.68 -40.69
N TYR A 206 21.51 -36.42 -40.26
CA TYR A 206 21.25 -35.22 -41.07
C TYR A 206 22.47 -34.30 -41.21
N GLY A 207 23.62 -34.68 -40.65
CA GLY A 207 24.91 -34.03 -40.79
C GLY A 207 25.97 -34.69 -39.92
N THR A 208 27.21 -34.19 -39.97
CA THR A 208 28.33 -34.76 -39.21
C THR A 208 28.34 -34.32 -37.74
N GLN A 209 28.38 -33.00 -37.52
CA GLN A 209 28.45 -32.38 -36.19
C GLN A 209 27.13 -31.74 -35.76
N TYR A 210 26.35 -31.27 -36.72
CA TYR A 210 25.05 -30.64 -36.54
C TYR A 210 24.16 -30.98 -37.73
N ASN A 211 22.88 -30.62 -37.65
CA ASN A 211 21.94 -30.87 -38.74
C ASN A 211 22.20 -29.93 -39.93
N GLN A 212 23.01 -30.39 -40.88
CA GLN A 212 23.44 -29.61 -42.04
C GLN A 212 22.30 -29.36 -43.03
N ILE A 213 21.29 -30.25 -43.05
CA ILE A 213 20.07 -30.04 -43.85
C ILE A 213 19.29 -28.85 -43.30
N PHE A 214 19.07 -28.79 -41.98
CA PHE A 214 18.42 -27.65 -41.33
C PHE A 214 19.20 -26.35 -41.56
N ASP A 215 20.51 -26.36 -41.35
CA ASP A 215 21.37 -25.18 -41.57
C ASP A 215 21.29 -24.66 -43.00
N PHE A 216 21.28 -25.57 -44.00
CA PHE A 216 21.09 -25.20 -45.40
C PHE A 216 19.77 -24.43 -45.61
N PHE A 217 18.63 -24.97 -45.16
CA PHE A 217 17.34 -24.31 -45.34
C PHE A 217 17.20 -23.03 -44.50
N GLU A 218 17.81 -22.98 -43.31
CA GLU A 218 17.84 -21.78 -42.48
C GLU A 218 18.60 -20.64 -43.18
N GLN A 219 19.78 -20.93 -43.76
CA GLN A 219 20.55 -19.94 -44.51
C GLN A 219 19.79 -19.43 -45.73
N ILE A 220 19.09 -20.30 -46.47
CA ILE A 220 18.22 -19.89 -47.57
C ILE A 220 17.14 -18.93 -47.06
N SER A 221 16.44 -19.28 -45.98
CA SER A 221 15.40 -18.44 -45.40
C SER A 221 15.94 -17.06 -44.97
N ARG A 222 17.11 -17.01 -44.33
CA ARG A 222 17.73 -15.74 -43.89
C ARG A 222 18.17 -14.87 -45.07
N ASN A 223 18.81 -15.45 -46.08
CA ASN A 223 19.41 -14.71 -47.20
C ASN A 223 18.38 -14.21 -48.23
N THR A 224 17.25 -14.92 -48.37
CA THR A 224 16.18 -14.54 -49.32
C THR A 224 15.42 -13.29 -48.89
N SER A 225 15.37 -12.97 -47.59
CA SER A 225 14.72 -11.79 -47.01
C SER A 225 13.31 -11.54 -47.59
N LEU A 226 12.39 -12.48 -47.35
CA LEU A 226 11.02 -12.48 -47.90
C LEU A 226 10.11 -11.34 -47.40
N ASN A 227 10.61 -10.36 -46.65
CA ASN A 227 9.74 -9.35 -46.00
C ASN A 227 9.24 -8.26 -46.96
N ARG A 228 9.90 -8.01 -48.11
CA ARG A 228 9.57 -6.90 -49.03
C ARG A 228 9.90 -7.14 -50.51
N SER A 229 10.15 -8.38 -50.92
CA SER A 229 10.82 -8.62 -52.21
C SER A 229 9.83 -8.93 -53.35
N ASP A 230 10.02 -8.24 -54.47
CA ASP A 230 9.45 -8.60 -55.77
C ASP A 230 9.77 -10.08 -56.06
N PRO A 231 8.81 -10.91 -56.55
CA PRO A 231 9.08 -12.26 -57.00
C PRO A 231 10.34 -12.43 -57.86
N LYS A 232 10.69 -11.43 -58.69
CA LYS A 232 11.94 -11.45 -59.48
C LYS A 232 13.21 -11.32 -58.63
N GLU A 233 13.17 -10.53 -57.56
CA GLU A 233 14.30 -10.44 -56.63
C GLU A 233 14.46 -11.73 -55.83
N ILE A 234 13.34 -12.32 -55.39
CA ILE A 234 13.32 -13.62 -54.71
C ILE A 234 13.92 -14.69 -55.63
N PHE A 235 13.54 -14.69 -56.91
CA PHE A 235 14.11 -15.57 -57.93
C PHE A 235 15.63 -15.45 -58.03
N ILE A 236 16.17 -14.24 -58.14
CA ILE A 236 17.62 -14.01 -58.24
C ILE A 236 18.34 -14.62 -57.02
N LYS A 237 17.81 -14.39 -55.82
CA LYS A 237 18.39 -14.93 -54.57
C LYS A 237 18.33 -16.46 -54.51
N PHE A 238 17.21 -17.06 -54.90
CA PHE A 238 17.09 -18.53 -54.99
C PHE A 238 17.91 -19.13 -56.12
N LYS A 239 18.32 -18.36 -57.13
CA LYS A 239 19.22 -18.82 -58.19
C LYS A 239 20.68 -18.83 -57.74
N THR A 240 21.07 -17.94 -56.82
CA THR A 240 22.45 -17.80 -56.34
C THR A 240 22.67 -18.43 -54.96
N LEU A 241 22.10 -19.61 -54.73
CA LEU A 241 22.15 -20.25 -53.41
C LEU A 241 23.54 -20.69 -53.02
N ASN A 242 23.88 -20.44 -51.76
CA ASN A 242 25.07 -21.03 -51.16
C ASN A 242 24.77 -22.47 -50.74
N ILE A 243 25.26 -23.42 -51.53
CA ILE A 243 25.11 -24.87 -51.25
C ILE A 243 26.29 -25.45 -50.46
N SER A 244 27.25 -24.62 -50.02
CA SER A 244 28.40 -25.07 -49.23
C SER A 244 28.04 -25.92 -48.00
N PRO A 245 26.95 -25.64 -47.25
CA PRO A 245 26.54 -26.50 -46.12
C PRO A 245 26.25 -27.96 -46.52
N LEU A 246 25.91 -28.21 -47.79
CA LEU A 246 25.66 -29.54 -48.33
C LEU A 246 26.91 -30.20 -48.91
N LYS A 247 28.03 -29.46 -49.08
CA LYS A 247 29.25 -29.94 -49.75
C LYS A 247 30.26 -30.60 -48.83
N ASP A 248 30.15 -30.40 -47.51
CA ASP A 248 31.02 -31.09 -46.58
C ASP A 248 30.76 -32.61 -46.65
N ASN A 249 31.86 -33.37 -46.73
CA ASN A 249 31.83 -34.82 -46.70
C ASN A 249 31.13 -35.27 -45.41
N PHE A 250 30.03 -35.97 -45.58
CA PHE A 250 29.32 -36.68 -44.52
C PHE A 250 30.21 -37.77 -43.92
#